data_AF-A0A285NPH1-F1
#
_entry.id   AF-A0A285NPH1-F1
#
_cell.length_a   1.000
_cell.length_b   1.000
_cell.length_c   1.000
_cell.angle_alpha   90.00
_cell.angle_beta   90.00
_cell.angle_gamma   90.00
#
_symmetry.space_group_name_H-M   'P 1'
#
loop_
_entity.id
_entity.type
_entity.pdbx_description
1 polymer ?
#
loop_
_entity_poly.entity_id
_entity_poly.type
_entity_poly.pdbx_seq_one_letter_code
_entity_poly.pdbx_strand_id
1 'polypeptide(L)'
;MNRVDILKRALEKDPDNPLGLYGLALELFKERRYDEAILYLHRYLDLHEDEGAAYRLLAQSYLNIGDIEKAIEFYQKGIEQAKKFNHSSMVEEYRQEIENLKEMI
;
A
#
# COMPACT_ATOMS: atom_id res chain seq x y z
N MET A 1 12.97 -12.15 -18.12
CA MET A 1 11.66 -12.06 -17.45
C MET A 1 11.90 -11.43 -16.10
N ASN A 2 11.32 -10.26 -15.85
CA ASN A 2 11.52 -9.57 -14.57
C ASN A 2 10.53 -10.10 -13.52
N ARG A 3 10.67 -9.64 -12.27
CA ARG A 3 9.82 -10.12 -11.17
C ARG A 3 8.34 -9.78 -11.39
N VAL A 4 8.04 -8.61 -11.98
CA VAL A 4 6.69 -8.18 -12.34
C VAL A 4 6.02 -9.16 -13.31
N ASP A 5 6.72 -9.58 -14.37
CA ASP A 5 6.19 -10.52 -15.36
C ASP A 5 5.84 -11.88 -14.73
N ILE A 6 6.69 -12.36 -13.83
CA ILE A 6 6.49 -13.63 -13.11
C ILE A 6 5.22 -13.56 -12.25
N LEU A 7 5.05 -12.46 -11.52
CA LEU A 7 3.90 -12.24 -10.64
C LEU A 7 2.59 -12.05 -11.43
N LYS A 8 2.63 -11.33 -12.56
CA LYS A 8 1.47 -11.19 -13.46
C LYS A 8 1.00 -12.55 -13.97
N ARG A 9 1.92 -13.42 -14.41
CA ARG A 9 1.56 -14.79 -14.85
C ARG A 9 1.09 -15.70 -13.72
N ALA A 10 1.57 -15.48 -12.49
CA ALA A 10 1.04 -16.20 -11.33
C ALA A 10 -0.43 -15.79 -11.09
N LEU A 11 -0.73 -14.49 -11.17
CA LEU A 11 -2.09 -13.96 -11.02
C LEU A 11 -3.02 -14.31 -12.20
N GLU A 12 -2.50 -14.65 -13.38
CA GLU A 12 -3.35 -15.22 -14.45
C GLU A 12 -3.96 -16.57 -14.04
N LYS A 13 -3.26 -17.34 -13.19
CA LYS A 13 -3.72 -18.65 -12.72
C LYS A 13 -4.56 -18.57 -11.45
N ASP A 14 -4.20 -17.64 -10.58
CA ASP A 14 -4.90 -17.37 -9.31
C ASP A 14 -5.03 -15.84 -9.12
N PRO A 15 -6.07 -15.21 -9.70
CA PRO A 15 -6.19 -13.76 -9.76
C PRO A 15 -6.32 -13.06 -8.40
N ASP A 16 -6.81 -13.77 -7.40
CA ASP A 16 -7.15 -13.23 -6.07
C ASP A 16 -6.11 -13.62 -5.01
N ASN A 17 -4.98 -14.17 -5.45
CA ASN A 17 -3.90 -14.58 -4.56
C ASN A 17 -3.32 -13.38 -3.79
N PRO A 18 -3.46 -13.32 -2.45
CA PRO A 18 -2.99 -12.19 -1.65
C PRO A 18 -1.49 -11.91 -1.84
N LEU A 19 -0.68 -12.97 -1.78
CA LEU A 19 0.78 -12.87 -1.88
C LEU A 19 1.21 -12.39 -3.27
N GLY A 20 0.50 -12.86 -4.31
CA GLY A 20 0.70 -12.42 -5.68
C GLY A 20 0.35 -10.94 -5.87
N LEU A 21 -0.80 -10.51 -5.37
CA LEU A 21 -1.29 -9.13 -5.48
C LEU A 21 -0.36 -8.16 -4.74
N TYR A 22 -0.07 -8.41 -3.47
CA TYR A 22 0.82 -7.57 -2.67
C TYR A 22 2.25 -7.60 -3.22
N GLY A 23 2.75 -8.78 -3.60
CA GLY A 23 4.07 -8.94 -4.19
C GLY A 23 4.20 -8.15 -5.50
N LEU A 24 3.17 -8.16 -6.35
CA LEU A 24 3.17 -7.41 -7.60
C LEU A 24 3.15 -5.90 -7.34
N ALA A 25 2.28 -5.44 -6.43
CA ALA A 25 2.24 -4.03 -6.05
C ALA A 25 3.59 -3.53 -5.52
N LEU A 26 4.25 -4.30 -4.66
CA LEU A 26 5.56 -3.95 -4.11
C LEU A 26 6.64 -3.81 -5.20
N GLU A 27 6.64 -4.70 -6.19
CA GLU A 27 7.61 -4.61 -7.28
C GLU A 27 7.30 -3.45 -8.24
N LEU A 28 6.03 -3.20 -8.51
CA LEU A 28 5.60 -2.02 -9.27
C LEU A 28 5.99 -0.71 -8.57
N PHE A 29 5.83 -0.65 -7.24
CA PHE A 29 6.27 0.48 -6.44
C PHE A 29 7.78 0.72 -6.55
N LYS A 30 8.60 -0.34 -6.45
CA LYS A 30 10.06 -0.26 -6.64
C LYS A 30 10.44 0.21 -8.05
N GLU A 31 9.67 -0.18 -9.06
CA GLU A 31 9.80 0.29 -10.44
C GLU A 31 9.23 1.71 -10.67
N ARG A 32 8.75 2.39 -9.61
CA ARG A 32 8.11 3.72 -9.66
C ARG A 32 6.83 3.77 -10.51
N ARG A 33 6.19 2.62 -10.70
CA ARG A 33 4.91 2.47 -11.42
C ARG A 33 3.77 2.57 -10.41
N TYR A 34 3.65 3.75 -9.81
CA TYR A 34 2.81 3.99 -8.65
C TYR A 34 1.32 3.79 -8.94
N ASP A 35 0.83 4.24 -10.10
CA ASP A 35 -0.58 4.04 -10.49
C ASP A 35 -0.96 2.55 -10.56
N GLU A 36 -0.07 1.71 -11.11
CA GLU A 36 -0.30 0.27 -11.13
C GLU A 36 -0.19 -0.34 -9.73
N ALA A 37 0.76 0.11 -8.91
CA ALA A 37 0.88 -0.36 -7.52
C ALA A 37 -0.40 -0.06 -6.72
N ILE A 38 -0.97 1.14 -6.88
CA ILE A 38 -2.25 1.55 -6.29
C ILE A 38 -3.38 0.58 -6.68
N LEU A 39 -3.50 0.26 -7.97
CA LEU A 39 -4.52 -0.66 -8.47
C LEU A 39 -4.47 -2.03 -7.78
N TYR A 40 -3.27 -2.63 -7.70
CA TYR A 40 -3.11 -3.95 -7.10
C TYR A 40 -3.21 -3.95 -5.56
N LEU A 41 -2.85 -2.84 -4.90
CA LEU A 41 -3.02 -2.68 -3.46
C LEU A 41 -4.49 -2.57 -3.07
N HIS A 42 -5.29 -1.81 -3.82
CA HIS A 42 -6.74 -1.76 -3.60
C HIS A 42 -7.35 -3.16 -3.75
N ARG A 43 -7.02 -3.87 -4.83
CA ARG A 43 -7.52 -5.24 -5.02
C ARG A 43 -7.08 -6.19 -3.90
N TYR A 44 -5.84 -6.06 -3.40
CA TYR A 44 -5.39 -6.83 -2.24
C TYR A 44 -6.22 -6.53 -1.00
N LEU A 45 -6.44 -5.24 -0.68
CA LEU A 45 -7.21 -4.80 0.48
C LEU A 45 -8.72 -5.09 0.38
N ASP A 46 -9.27 -5.21 -0.82
CA ASP A 46 -10.66 -5.64 -1.05
C ASP A 46 -10.89 -7.12 -0.69
N LEU A 47 -9.83 -7.93 -0.77
CA LEU A 47 -9.89 -9.38 -0.61
C LEU A 47 -9.31 -9.87 0.72
N HIS A 48 -8.38 -9.10 1.31
CA HIS A 48 -7.59 -9.53 2.46
C HIS A 48 -7.49 -8.45 3.51
N GLU A 49 -7.60 -8.89 4.76
CA GLU A 49 -7.35 -8.04 5.91
C GLU A 49 -5.84 -7.85 6.11
N ASP A 50 -5.41 -6.59 6.19
CA ASP A 50 -4.00 -6.21 6.33
C ASP A 50 -3.76 -5.45 7.63
N GLU A 51 -2.63 -5.72 8.27
CA GLU A 51 -2.29 -5.19 9.59
C GLU A 51 -1.75 -3.74 9.53
N GLY A 52 -1.71 -3.11 8.35
CA GLY A 52 -1.36 -1.71 8.12
C GLY A 52 -0.26 -1.49 7.07
N ALA A 53 0.50 -2.53 6.71
CA ALA A 53 1.63 -2.43 5.80
C ALA A 53 1.21 -2.09 4.35
N ALA A 54 0.13 -2.67 3.85
CA ALA A 54 -0.40 -2.35 2.52
C ALA A 54 -0.97 -0.93 2.47
N TYR A 55 -1.56 -0.45 3.56
CA TYR A 55 -2.02 0.93 3.67
C TYR A 55 -0.87 1.93 3.60
N ARG A 56 0.28 1.64 4.23
CA ARG A 56 1.49 2.46 4.07
C ARG A 56 1.99 2.47 2.63
N LEU A 57 2.08 1.30 2.00
CA LEU A 57 2.56 1.23 0.61
C LEU A 57 1.64 1.99 -0.34
N LEU A 58 0.33 1.95 -0.07
CA LEU A 58 -0.67 2.70 -0.81
C LEU A 58 -0.54 4.21 -0.59
N ALA A 59 -0.38 4.64 0.66
CA ALA A 59 -0.14 6.04 1.01
C ALA A 59 1.13 6.59 0.35
N GLN A 60 2.23 5.84 0.39
CA GLN A 60 3.48 6.21 -0.29
C GLN A 60 3.31 6.25 -1.81
N SER A 61 2.51 5.36 -2.39
CA SER A 61 2.23 5.39 -3.83
C SER A 61 1.47 6.65 -4.23
N TYR A 62 0.45 7.04 -3.46
CA TYR A 62 -0.29 8.30 -3.65
C TYR A 62 0.61 9.53 -3.49
N LEU A 63 1.48 9.54 -2.48
CA LEU A 63 2.44 10.62 -2.28
C LEU A 63 3.38 10.80 -3.49
N ASN A 64 3.85 9.70 -4.07
CA ASN A 64 4.75 9.75 -5.22
C ASN A 64 4.08 10.24 -6.52
N ILE A 65 2.76 10.16 -6.63
CA ILE A 65 1.99 10.78 -7.74
C ILE A 65 1.49 12.18 -7.39
N GLY A 66 1.85 12.71 -6.21
CA GLY A 66 1.51 14.07 -5.77
C GLY A 66 0.15 14.20 -5.09
N ASP A 67 -0.56 13.11 -4.84
CA ASP A 67 -1.85 13.12 -4.15
C ASP A 67 -1.65 12.99 -2.63
N ILE A 68 -1.30 14.12 -2.01
CA ILE A 68 -0.99 14.21 -0.58
C ILE A 68 -2.25 13.92 0.26
N GLU A 69 -3.42 14.37 -0.17
CA GLU A 69 -4.69 14.14 0.54
C GLU A 69 -5.00 12.64 0.63
N LYS A 70 -4.86 11.90 -0.48
CA LYS A 70 -5.01 10.43 -0.46
C LYS A 70 -3.93 9.74 0.35
N ALA A 71 -2.69 10.24 0.32
CA ALA A 71 -1.63 9.68 1.15
C ALA A 71 -2.01 9.75 2.65
N ILE A 72 -2.49 10.90 3.12
CA ILE A 72 -2.97 11.08 4.50
C ILE A 72 -4.15 10.15 4.79
N GLU A 73 -5.14 10.05 3.89
CA GLU A 73 -6.30 9.16 4.04
C GLU A 73 -5.86 7.69 4.29
N PHE A 74 -4.92 7.18 3.49
CA PHE A 74 -4.47 5.80 3.62
C PHE A 74 -3.56 5.57 4.82
N TYR A 75 -2.75 6.54 5.24
CA TYR A 75 -2.07 6.44 6.53
C TYR A 75 -3.05 6.38 7.71
N GLN A 76 -4.15 7.14 7.68
CA GLN A 76 -5.20 7.08 8.71
C GLN A 76 -5.86 5.70 8.78
N LYS A 77 -6.23 5.13 7.63
CA LYS A 77 -6.75 3.75 7.56
C LYS A 77 -5.73 2.72 8.06
N GLY A 78 -4.45 2.91 7.74
CA GLY A 78 -3.37 2.08 8.27
C GLY A 78 -3.26 2.14 9.79
N ILE A 79 -3.46 3.31 10.41
CA ILE A 79 -3.50 3.46 11.87
C ILE A 79 -4.67 2.68 12.48
N GLU A 80 -5.84 2.70 11.86
CA GLU A 80 -7.01 1.95 12.34
C GLU A 80 -6.73 0.44 12.37
N GLN A 81 -6.15 -0.10 11.30
CA GLN A 81 -5.77 -1.51 11.25
C GLN A 81 -4.64 -1.83 12.24
N ALA A 82 -3.57 -1.02 12.25
CA ALA A 82 -2.46 -1.23 13.18
C ALA A 82 -2.91 -1.26 14.64
N LYS A 83 -3.86 -0.40 15.04
CA LYS A 83 -4.46 -0.45 16.38
C LYS A 83 -5.23 -1.74 16.63
N LYS A 84 -6.04 -2.18 15.66
CA LYS A 84 -6.80 -3.43 15.75
C LYS A 84 -5.88 -4.63 16.02
N PHE A 85 -4.69 -4.64 15.42
CA PHE A 85 -3.69 -5.69 15.59
C PHE A 85 -2.63 -5.43 16.68
N ASN A 86 -2.77 -4.36 17.48
CA ASN A 86 -1.84 -3.96 18.55
C ASN A 86 -0.42 -3.60 18.09
N HIS A 87 -0.29 -3.03 16.89
CA HIS A 87 0.97 -2.56 16.30
C HIS A 87 1.25 -1.08 16.64
N SER A 88 1.51 -0.79 17.91
CA SER A 88 1.68 0.59 18.40
C SER A 88 2.83 1.35 17.73
N SER A 89 3.93 0.68 17.34
CA SER A 89 5.03 1.32 16.62
C SER A 89 4.61 1.86 15.26
N MET A 90 3.80 1.09 14.54
CA MET A 90 3.26 1.46 13.23
C MET A 90 2.28 2.64 13.35
N VAL A 91 1.50 2.68 14.43
CA VAL A 91 0.61 3.81 14.73
C VAL A 91 1.40 5.10 14.91
N GLU A 92 2.49 5.09 15.68
CA GLU A 92 3.30 6.29 15.88
C GLU A 92 4.06 6.70 14.61
N GLU A 93 4.59 5.73 13.84
CA GLU A 93 5.19 5.99 12.53
C GLU A 93 4.21 6.73 11.61
N TYR A 94 2.98 6.23 11.47
CA TYR A 94 2.02 6.80 10.52
C TYR A 94 1.47 8.14 10.98
N ARG A 95 1.35 8.37 12.30
CA ARG A 95 1.01 9.70 12.82
C ARG A 95 2.08 10.72 12.48
N GLN A 96 3.35 10.37 12.65
CA GLN A 96 4.44 11.28 12.32
C GLN A 96 4.45 11.60 10.82
N GLU A 97 4.26 10.61 9.95
CA GLU A 97 4.13 10.84 8.51
C GLU A 97 2.96 11.76 8.17
N ILE A 98 1.79 11.57 8.79
CA ILE A 98 0.63 12.46 8.58
C ILE A 98 0.95 13.90 8.99
N GLU A 99 1.58 14.12 10.14
CA GLU A 99 1.93 15.48 10.58
C GLU A 99 2.93 16.13 9.61
N ASN A 100 3.94 15.38 9.15
CA ASN A 100 4.89 15.88 8.14
C ASN A 100 4.17 16.27 6.84
N LEU A 101 3.21 15.45 6.39
CA LEU A 101 2.46 15.71 5.16
C LEU A 101 1.51 16.91 5.28
N LYS A 102 0.97 17.18 6.48
CA LYS A 102 0.14 18.38 6.73
C LYS A 102 0.94 19.67 6.63
N GLU A 103 2.25 19.65 6.86
CA GLU A 103 3.11 20.81 6.67
C GLU A 103 3.41 21.09 5.18
N MET A 104 3.08 20.16 4.29
CA MET A 104 3.33 20.25 2.84
C MET A 104 2.13 20.80 2.03
N ILE A 105 0.99 21.03 2.68
CA ILE A 105 -0.25 21.56 2.09
C ILE A 105 -0.55 22.98 2.60
#